data_AF-A0A1J3HYU0-F1
#
_entry.id   AF-A0A1J3HYU0-F1
#
_cell.length_a   1.000
_cell.length_b   1.000
_cell.length_c   1.000
_cell.angle_alpha   90.00
_cell.angle_beta   90.00
_cell.angle_gamma   90.00
#
_symmetry.space_group_name_H-M   'P 1'
#
loop_
_entity.id
_entity.type
_entity.pdbx_description
1 polymer ?
#
loop_
_entity_poly.entity_id
_entity_poly.type
_entity_poly.pdbx_seq_one_letter_code
_entity_poly.pdbx_strand_id
1 'polypeptide(L)'
;ETVGSDVTAAVKEFFRNGRLLKDMNTTTIALIPKKPEACYLNDYRPISCCNLVYKLITKIIAKRLKPILMGYIGSNQAAFLKGRSLGENVLLSSELIKNYGKSNCLKSCMVKVDIRKAFD
;
A
#
# COMPACT_ATOMS: atom_id res chain seq x y z
N GLU A 1 -35.67 -1.14 -0.16
CA GLU A 1 -35.07 -1.46 1.15
C GLU A 1 -33.71 -0.78 1.23
N THR A 2 -33.43 0.00 2.29
CA THR A 2 -32.25 0.89 2.33
C THR A 2 -31.21 0.37 3.32
N VAL A 3 -30.14 -0.23 2.82
CA VAL A 3 -29.07 -0.88 3.61
C VAL A 3 -28.12 0.13 4.31
N GLY A 4 -28.25 1.43 4.01
CA GLY A 4 -27.31 2.46 4.45
C GLY A 4 -27.28 2.69 5.97
N SER A 5 -28.42 2.57 6.65
CA SER A 5 -28.52 2.70 8.10
C SER A 5 -27.71 1.63 8.82
N ASP A 6 -27.81 0.39 8.33
CA ASP A 6 -27.21 -0.78 8.97
C ASP A 6 -25.69 -0.77 8.78
N VAL A 7 -25.22 -0.40 7.59
CA VAL A 7 -23.79 -0.19 7.32
C VAL A 7 -23.23 0.89 8.25
N THR A 8 -23.94 2.00 8.40
CA THR A 8 -23.51 3.10 9.26
C THR A 8 -23.47 2.66 10.74
N ALA A 9 -24.47 1.94 11.20
CA ALA A 9 -24.52 1.40 12.55
C ALA A 9 -23.38 0.42 12.83
N ALA A 10 -23.12 -0.52 11.91
CA ALA A 10 -22.03 -1.48 12.02
C ALA A 10 -20.65 -0.81 12.11
N VAL A 11 -20.38 0.20 11.25
CA VAL A 11 -19.12 0.95 11.29
C VAL A 11 -18.98 1.72 12.61
N LYS A 12 -20.04 2.37 13.09
CA LYS A 12 -20.04 3.08 14.38
C LYS A 12 -19.78 2.13 15.55
N GLU A 13 -20.39 0.96 15.52
CA GLU A 13 -20.23 -0.04 16.58
C GLU A 13 -18.77 -0.50 16.72
N PHE A 14 -18.10 -0.77 15.59
CA PHE A 14 -16.67 -1.08 15.59
C PHE A 14 -15.84 0.01 16.27
N PHE A 15 -16.08 1.29 15.97
CA PHE A 15 -15.33 2.38 16.60
C PHE A 15 -15.72 2.65 18.06
N ARG A 16 -16.86 2.11 18.53
CA ARG A 16 -17.29 2.20 19.93
C ARG A 16 -16.64 1.12 20.80
N ASN A 17 -16.58 -0.13 20.31
CA ASN A 17 -16.18 -1.29 21.11
C ASN A 17 -14.86 -1.95 20.66
N GLY A 18 -14.32 -1.56 19.50
CA GLY A 18 -13.08 -2.10 18.92
C GLY A 18 -13.20 -3.52 18.35
N ARG A 19 -14.41 -4.06 18.22
CA ARG A 19 -14.68 -5.45 17.80
C ARG A 19 -15.28 -5.49 16.40
N LEU A 20 -14.70 -6.36 15.58
CA LEU A 20 -15.23 -6.69 14.26
C LEU A 20 -15.91 -8.07 14.33
N LEU A 21 -17.11 -8.19 13.77
CA LEU A 21 -17.79 -9.48 13.66
C LEU A 21 -16.96 -10.44 12.79
N LYS A 22 -16.86 -11.70 13.21
CA LYS A 22 -16.05 -12.72 12.53
C LYS A 22 -16.40 -12.85 11.04
N ASP A 23 -17.69 -12.82 10.72
CA ASP A 23 -18.17 -12.95 9.35
C ASP A 23 -17.76 -11.75 8.47
N MET A 24 -17.65 -10.54 9.06
CA MET A 24 -17.15 -9.35 8.35
C MET A 24 -15.66 -9.42 8.04
N ASN A 25 -14.92 -10.27 8.75
CA ASN A 25 -13.50 -10.53 8.51
C ASN A 25 -13.27 -11.66 7.49
N THR A 26 -14.33 -12.30 6.98
CA THR A 26 -14.20 -13.28 5.90
C THR A 26 -13.83 -12.58 4.60
N THR A 27 -12.94 -13.21 3.83
CA THR A 27 -12.39 -12.66 2.59
C THR A 27 -12.36 -13.75 1.54
N THR A 28 -12.89 -13.45 0.35
CA THR A 28 -12.75 -14.33 -0.82
C THR A 28 -11.47 -13.97 -1.56
N ILE A 29 -10.65 -14.96 -1.93
CA ILE A 29 -9.45 -14.72 -2.73
C ILE A 29 -9.80 -14.91 -4.21
N ALA A 30 -9.61 -13.86 -5.00
CA ALA A 30 -9.69 -13.92 -6.46
C ALA A 30 -8.28 -14.00 -7.06
N LEU A 31 -8.06 -14.89 -8.02
CA LEU A 31 -6.78 -15.02 -8.70
C LEU A 31 -6.81 -14.25 -10.03
N ILE A 32 -6.00 -13.21 -10.15
CA ILE A 32 -5.87 -12.42 -11.39
C ILE A 32 -4.62 -12.86 -12.16
N PRO A 33 -4.73 -13.30 -13.42
CA PRO A 33 -3.58 -13.70 -14.22
C PRO A 33 -2.65 -12.51 -14.50
N LYS A 34 -1.33 -12.73 -14.39
CA LYS A 34 -0.29 -11.75 -14.71
C LYS A 34 0.00 -11.66 -16.21
N LYS A 35 -0.34 -12.71 -16.96
CA LYS A 35 -0.10 -12.87 -18.41
C LYS A 35 -1.25 -13.67 -19.05
N PRO A 36 -1.50 -13.54 -20.37
CA PRO A 36 -2.62 -14.20 -21.05
C PRO A 36 -2.64 -15.74 -20.89
N GLU A 37 -1.48 -16.39 -20.87
CA GLU A 37 -1.35 -17.86 -20.77
C GLU A 37 -0.77 -18.26 -19.41
N ALA A 38 -1.51 -17.97 -18.33
CA ALA A 38 -1.08 -18.25 -16.96
C ALA A 38 -1.28 -19.74 -16.59
N CYS A 39 -0.19 -20.50 -16.50
CA CYS A 39 -0.22 -21.95 -16.27
C CYS A 39 0.19 -22.35 -14.84
N TYR A 40 0.98 -21.52 -14.16
CA TYR A 40 1.49 -21.82 -12.81
C TYR A 40 0.87 -20.90 -11.76
N LEU A 41 0.79 -21.34 -10.50
CA LEU A 41 0.26 -20.49 -9.40
C LEU A 41 0.98 -19.15 -9.27
N ASN A 42 2.30 -19.11 -9.53
CA ASN A 42 3.10 -17.88 -9.51
C ASN A 42 2.74 -16.90 -10.64
N ASP A 43 2.03 -17.35 -11.68
CA ASP A 43 1.51 -16.52 -12.76
C ASP A 43 0.25 -15.75 -12.35
N TYR A 44 -0.29 -15.99 -11.15
CA TYR A 44 -1.47 -15.29 -10.63
C TYR A 44 -1.08 -14.29 -9.54
N ARG A 45 -1.85 -13.21 -9.43
CA ARG A 45 -1.87 -12.29 -8.29
C ARG A 45 -3.11 -12.61 -7.46
N PRO A 46 -2.97 -13.04 -6.20
CA PRO A 46 -4.12 -13.16 -5.32
C PRO A 46 -4.64 -11.77 -4.94
N ILE A 47 -5.95 -11.57 -4.99
CA ILE A 47 -6.61 -10.36 -4.50
C ILE A 47 -7.61 -10.75 -3.43
N SER A 48 -7.45 -10.16 -2.25
CA SER A 48 -8.35 -10.26 -1.13
C SER A 48 -9.60 -9.40 -1.35
N CYS A 49 -10.72 -10.05 -1.70
CA CYS A 49 -12.04 -9.44 -1.82
C CYS A 49 -12.69 -9.38 -0.44
N CYS A 50 -12.31 -8.39 0.38
CA CYS A 50 -12.87 -8.17 1.71
C CYS A 50 -14.28 -7.55 1.66
N ASN A 51 -15.03 -7.73 2.75
CA ASN A 51 -16.34 -7.13 2.98
C ASN A 51 -16.30 -5.59 2.88
N LEU A 52 -17.40 -4.98 2.41
CA LEU A 52 -17.54 -3.52 2.32
C LEU A 52 -17.36 -2.82 3.67
N VAL A 53 -17.97 -3.33 4.74
CA VAL A 53 -17.87 -2.77 6.09
C VAL A 53 -16.41 -2.78 6.57
N TYR A 54 -15.70 -3.89 6.33
CA TYR A 54 -14.27 -3.99 6.60
C TYR A 54 -13.46 -2.93 5.84
N LYS A 55 -13.72 -2.76 4.54
CA LYS A 55 -13.06 -1.75 3.70
C LYS A 55 -13.34 -0.32 4.16
N LEU A 56 -14.56 -0.04 4.62
CA LEU A 56 -14.92 1.28 5.16
C LEU A 56 -14.18 1.58 6.47
N ILE A 57 -14.16 0.63 7.41
CA ILE A 57 -13.46 0.74 8.69
C ILE A 57 -11.97 1.01 8.45
N THR A 58 -11.31 0.17 7.65
CA THR A 58 -9.88 0.31 7.32
C THR A 58 -9.58 1.61 6.60
N LYS A 59 -10.47 2.07 5.71
CA LYS A 59 -10.33 3.37 5.03
C LYS A 59 -10.40 4.54 6.02
N ILE A 60 -11.31 4.50 7.00
CA ILE A 60 -11.43 5.52 8.04
C ILE A 60 -10.16 5.54 8.90
N ILE A 61 -9.67 4.37 9.32
CA ILE A 61 -8.42 4.24 10.09
C ILE A 61 -7.25 4.83 9.29
N ALA A 62 -7.07 4.43 8.04
CA ALA A 62 -6.01 4.95 7.17
C ALA A 62 -6.09 6.48 7.01
N LYS A 63 -7.31 7.04 6.86
CA LYS A 63 -7.52 8.49 6.79
C LYS A 63 -7.11 9.20 8.09
N ARG A 64 -7.38 8.61 9.26
CA ARG A 64 -7.00 9.15 10.57
C ARG A 64 -5.50 9.03 10.85
N LEU A 65 -4.86 7.94 10.42
CA LEU A 65 -3.42 7.74 10.57
C LEU A 65 -2.58 8.60 9.64
N LYS A 66 -3.09 8.90 8.45
CA LYS A 66 -2.36 9.69 7.43
C LYS A 66 -1.68 10.95 7.98
N PRO A 67 -2.36 11.91 8.64
CA PRO A 67 -1.71 13.13 9.14
C PRO A 67 -0.61 12.84 10.17
N ILE A 68 -0.77 11.79 10.99
CA ILE A 68 0.24 11.39 11.99
C ILE A 68 1.49 10.91 11.26
N LEU A 69 1.33 10.00 10.30
CA LEU A 69 2.45 9.41 9.55
C LEU A 69 3.21 10.43 8.71
N MET A 70 2.56 11.51 8.25
CA MET A 70 3.24 12.57 7.49
C MET A 70 4.39 13.24 8.26
N GLY A 71 4.33 13.25 9.61
CA GLY A 71 5.41 13.77 10.46
C GLY A 71 6.59 12.80 10.65
N TYR A 72 6.42 11.51 10.35
CA TYR A 72 7.45 10.48 10.54
C TYR A 72 8.02 9.94 9.23
N ILE A 73 7.35 10.18 8.10
CA ILE A 73 7.79 9.69 6.79
C ILE A 73 8.70 10.73 6.12
N GLY A 74 9.93 10.32 5.82
CA GLY A 74 10.94 11.13 5.12
C GLY A 74 10.47 11.63 3.74
N SER A 75 11.01 12.77 3.29
CA SER A 75 10.64 13.40 2.01
C SER A 75 10.91 12.51 0.80
N ASN A 76 11.92 11.66 0.87
CA ASN A 76 12.32 10.68 -0.15
C ASN A 76 11.37 9.47 -0.27
N GLN A 77 10.38 9.32 0.61
CA GLN A 77 9.33 8.31 0.44
C GLN A 77 8.20 8.92 -0.39
N ALA A 78 8.21 8.69 -1.70
CA ALA A 78 7.22 9.27 -2.63
C ALA A 78 6.00 8.38 -2.87
N ALA A 79 6.14 7.06 -2.76
CA ALA A 79 5.08 6.12 -3.12
C ALA A 79 3.85 6.24 -2.19
N PHE A 80 2.66 6.12 -2.77
CA PHE A 80 1.36 6.08 -2.08
C PHE A 80 0.98 7.32 -1.26
N LEU A 81 1.70 8.43 -1.41
CA LEU A 81 1.43 9.69 -0.71
C LEU A 81 0.92 10.76 -1.69
N LYS A 82 -0.23 11.36 -1.35
CA LYS A 82 -0.80 12.44 -2.15
C LYS A 82 0.14 13.65 -2.13
N GLY A 83 0.44 14.19 -3.31
CA GLY A 83 1.26 15.39 -3.46
C GLY A 83 2.77 15.12 -3.48
N ARG A 84 3.21 13.86 -3.52
CA ARG A 84 4.61 13.48 -3.75
C ARG A 84 4.72 12.77 -5.09
N SER A 85 5.79 13.03 -5.83
CA SER A 85 6.01 12.44 -7.15
C SER A 85 7.15 11.44 -7.13
N LEU A 86 6.93 10.26 -7.72
CA LEU A 86 8.03 9.31 -7.94
C LEU A 86 9.14 9.91 -8.80
N GLY A 87 8.82 10.86 -9.68
CA GLY A 87 9.79 11.56 -10.52
C GLY A 87 10.83 12.33 -9.73
N GLU A 88 10.48 12.88 -8.55
CA GLU A 88 11.43 13.56 -7.67
C GLU A 88 12.52 12.60 -7.18
N ASN A 89 12.14 11.35 -6.85
CA ASN A 89 13.09 10.31 -6.45
C ASN A 89 13.97 9.86 -7.62
N VAL A 90 13.44 9.84 -8.85
CA VAL A 90 14.23 9.53 -10.05
C VAL A 90 15.27 10.62 -10.29
N LEU A 91 14.89 11.90 -10.20
CA LEU A 91 15.82 13.03 -10.32
C LEU A 91 16.89 13.02 -9.22
N LEU A 92 16.48 12.79 -7.97
CA LEU A 92 17.40 12.65 -6.84
C LEU A 92 18.41 11.52 -7.10
N SER A 93 17.94 10.37 -7.57
CA SER A 93 18.81 9.22 -7.88
C SER A 93 19.82 9.57 -8.99
N SER A 94 19.37 10.25 -10.04
CA SER A 94 20.21 10.70 -11.16
C SER A 94 21.29 11.70 -10.71
N GLU A 95 20.96 12.67 -9.85
CA GLU A 95 21.94 13.62 -9.31
C GLU A 95 22.95 12.94 -8.38
N LEU A 96 22.52 11.97 -7.54
CA LEU A 96 23.41 11.22 -6.66
C LEU A 96 24.48 10.42 -7.42
N ILE A 97 24.14 9.87 -8.60
CA ILE A 97 25.08 9.07 -9.42
C ILE A 97 25.80 9.87 -10.50
N LYS A 98 25.50 11.16 -10.65
CA LYS A 98 26.00 12.02 -11.75
C LYS A 98 27.51 12.05 -11.89
N ASN A 99 28.23 11.89 -10.78
CA ASN A 99 29.69 11.92 -10.75
C ASN A 99 30.32 10.52 -10.68
N TYR A 100 29.52 9.45 -10.67
CA TYR A 100 30.05 8.09 -10.68
C TYR A 100 30.90 7.89 -11.95
N GLY A 101 32.11 7.37 -11.79
CA GLY A 101 33.05 7.16 -12.88
C GLY A 101 33.95 8.36 -13.24
N LYS A 102 33.75 9.54 -12.62
CA LYS A 102 34.71 10.65 -12.74
C LYS A 102 35.94 10.40 -11.88
N SER A 103 37.10 10.89 -12.33
CA SER A 103 38.40 10.72 -11.64
C SER A 103 38.40 11.23 -10.19
N ASN A 104 37.60 12.26 -9.88
CA ASN A 104 37.50 12.86 -8.56
C ASN A 104 36.37 12.27 -7.70
N CYS A 105 35.70 11.20 -8.15
CA CYS A 105 34.64 10.54 -7.39
C CYS A 105 35.26 9.68 -6.27
N LEU A 106 34.79 9.86 -5.04
CA LEU A 106 35.09 8.93 -3.96
C LEU A 106 34.56 7.53 -4.33
N LYS A 107 35.26 6.48 -3.85
CA LYS A 107 34.79 5.09 -3.99
C LYS A 107 33.37 4.99 -3.43
N SER A 108 32.41 4.73 -4.31
CA SER A 108 30.98 4.75 -3.99
C SER A 108 30.30 3.50 -4.57
N CYS A 109 29.21 3.05 -3.95
CA CYS A 109 28.38 1.97 -4.47
C CYS A 109 26.90 2.35 -4.39
N MET A 110 26.07 1.68 -5.19
CA MET A 110 24.61 1.79 -5.10
C MET A 110 24.05 0.41 -4.78
N VAL A 111 23.15 0.36 -3.80
CA VAL A 111 22.47 -0.87 -3.40
C VAL A 111 20.99 -0.73 -3.73
N LYS A 112 20.49 -1.64 -4.58
CA LYS A 112 19.07 -1.79 -4.87
C LYS A 112 18.53 -2.94 -4.03
N VAL A 113 17.58 -2.64 -3.14
CA VAL A 113 16.92 -3.62 -2.28
C VAL A 113 15.46 -3.74 -2.72
N ASP A 114 14.95 -4.97 -2.76
CA ASP A 114 13.53 -5.26 -2.99
C ASP A 114 13.04 -6.29 -1.98
N ILE A 115 11.77 -6.16 -1.57
CA ILE A 115 11.15 -7.02 -0.56
C ILE A 115 10.22 -8.00 -1.26
N ARG A 116 10.58 -9.28 -1.25
CA ARG A 116 9.72 -10.34 -1.78
C ARG A 116 8.45 -10.43 -0.93
N LYS A 117 7.29 -10.47 -1.59
CA LYS A 117 5.98 -10.65 -0.92
C LYS A 117 5.65 -9.54 0.10
N ALA A 118 5.90 -8.28 -0.25
CA ALA A 118 5.64 -7.15 0.67
C ALA A 118 4.16 -6.98 1.10
N PHE A 119 3.23 -7.59 0.36
CA PHE A 119 1.79 -7.53 0.63
C PHE A 119 1.11 -8.90 0.76
N ASP A 120 1.84 -9.99 0.46
CA ASP A 120 1.27 -11.34 0.59
C ASP A 120 1.27 -11.77 2.05
#